data_AF-A0A0A1TK96-F1
#
_entry.id   AF-A0A0A1TK96-F1
#
_cell.length_a   1.000
_cell.length_b   1.000
_cell.length_c   1.000
_cell.angle_alpha   90.00
_cell.angle_beta   90.00
_cell.angle_gamma   90.00
#
_symmetry.space_group_name_H-M   'P 1'
#
loop_
_entity.id
_entity.type
_entity.pdbx_description
1 polymer ?
#
loop_
_entity_poly.entity_id
_entity_poly.type
_entity_poly.pdbx_seq_one_letter_code
_entity_poly.pdbx_strand_id
1 'polypeptide(L)'
;MTSPPTLLPCASPVALLNRLLAQHKFPTTIVVCCSRQDFIDSLVSDARFNADASARDTLLTKTSAQVSTSRHTRTVFAPTVSHLRAALTTLCPSETVKAPPNEDDNPAKEEPLLVVYGFVDVHRESAEWSAQGASTSAAAVVEAAARNGLRAAIVEPSPGSYDEVMPLLAGTMQRDDGGWNGRCVTVRTVLARWFTEEREAPGSS
;
A
#
# COMPACT_ATOMS: atom_id res chain seq x y z
N MET A 1 -20.53 -0.30 -8.32
CA MET A 1 -19.69 0.87 -8.68
C MET A 1 -18.52 0.79 -7.75
N THR A 2 -17.30 0.60 -8.26
CA THR A 2 -16.11 0.46 -7.41
C THR A 2 -15.88 1.75 -6.64
N SER A 3 -15.59 1.64 -5.34
CA SER A 3 -15.23 2.76 -4.48
C SER A 3 -14.00 3.49 -5.06
N PRO A 4 -13.87 4.82 -4.84
CA PRO A 4 -12.76 5.58 -5.39
C PRO A 4 -11.42 5.04 -4.87
N PRO A 5 -10.33 5.19 -5.64
CA PRO A 5 -8.99 4.89 -5.14
C PRO A 5 -8.67 5.71 -3.88
N THR A 6 -8.04 5.11 -2.88
CA THR A 6 -7.85 5.74 -1.57
C THR A 6 -6.39 5.82 -1.11
N LEU A 7 -5.98 6.93 -0.51
CA LEU A 7 -4.77 7.01 0.32
C LEU A 7 -5.14 6.62 1.75
N LEU A 8 -4.61 5.49 2.23
CA LEU A 8 -4.84 5.05 3.61
C LEU A 8 -3.82 5.72 4.55
N PRO A 9 -4.16 5.87 5.83
CA PRO A 9 -3.21 6.33 6.85
C PRO A 9 -1.97 5.45 6.88
N CYS A 10 -0.82 6.09 7.10
CA CYS A 10 0.45 5.40 7.23
C CYS A 10 0.35 4.32 8.30
N ALA A 11 0.98 3.17 8.05
CA ALA A 11 0.86 2.01 8.91
C ALA A 11 2.16 1.22 8.90
N SER A 12 2.56 0.70 10.05
CA SER A 12 3.65 -0.28 10.12
C SER A 12 3.25 -1.60 9.45
N PRO A 13 4.19 -2.51 9.15
CA PRO A 13 3.86 -3.79 8.53
C PRO A 13 2.83 -4.61 9.33
N VAL A 14 2.92 -4.66 10.66
CA VAL A 14 1.94 -5.36 11.50
C VAL A 14 0.58 -4.66 11.46
N ALA A 15 0.56 -3.33 11.54
CA ALA A 15 -0.67 -2.55 11.48
C ALA A 15 -1.39 -2.69 10.13
N LEU A 16 -0.63 -2.69 9.02
CA LEU A 16 -1.16 -2.98 7.69
C LEU A 16 -1.84 -4.34 7.64
N LEU A 17 -1.13 -5.41 8.04
CA LEU A 17 -1.68 -6.77 7.99
C LEU A 17 -2.95 -6.88 8.85
N ASN A 18 -2.96 -6.32 10.06
CA ASN A 18 -4.14 -6.30 10.91
C ASN A 18 -5.33 -5.56 10.26
N ARG A 19 -5.07 -4.42 9.61
CA ARG A 19 -6.09 -3.65 8.88
C ARG A 19 -6.71 -4.49 7.77
N LEU A 20 -5.88 -5.12 6.94
CA LEU A 20 -6.34 -5.92 5.81
C LEU A 20 -7.18 -7.14 6.24
N LEU A 21 -6.80 -7.77 7.35
CA LEU A 21 -7.53 -8.91 7.91
C LEU A 21 -8.89 -8.50 8.51
N ALA A 22 -9.00 -7.28 9.04
CA ALA A 22 -10.19 -6.80 9.73
C ALA A 22 -11.24 -6.18 8.78
N GLN A 23 -10.82 -5.48 7.73
CA GLN A 23 -11.68 -4.53 7.01
C GLN A 23 -12.08 -4.94 5.58
N HIS A 24 -11.33 -5.82 4.90
CA HIS A 24 -11.55 -6.04 3.46
C HIS A 24 -12.11 -7.43 3.10
N LYS A 25 -12.89 -7.48 2.02
CA LYS A 25 -13.31 -8.72 1.37
C LYS A 25 -12.17 -9.36 0.59
N PHE A 26 -12.19 -10.69 0.49
CA PHE A 26 -11.26 -11.43 -0.33
C PHE A 26 -11.70 -11.46 -1.79
N PRO A 27 -10.75 -11.53 -2.75
CA PRO A 27 -9.28 -11.52 -2.58
C PRO A 27 -8.66 -10.14 -2.38
N THR A 28 -7.58 -10.06 -1.59
CA THR A 28 -6.75 -8.85 -1.48
C THR A 28 -5.39 -9.09 -2.14
N THR A 29 -4.90 -8.14 -2.92
CA THR A 29 -3.54 -8.16 -3.46
C THR A 29 -2.71 -7.05 -2.83
N ILE A 30 -1.53 -7.38 -2.32
CA ILE A 30 -0.58 -6.44 -1.73
C ILE A 30 0.68 -6.42 -2.59
N VAL A 31 1.08 -5.25 -3.07
CA VAL A 31 2.39 -5.01 -3.68
C VAL A 31 3.24 -4.28 -2.66
N VAL A 32 4.28 -4.93 -2.17
CA VAL A 32 5.22 -4.40 -1.17
C VAL A 32 6.43 -3.83 -1.90
N CYS A 33 6.64 -2.53 -1.81
CA CYS A 33 7.66 -1.81 -2.57
C CYS A 33 9.04 -1.76 -1.88
N CYS A 34 9.43 -2.89 -1.29
CA CYS A 34 10.78 -3.12 -0.77
C CYS A 34 11.17 -4.58 -1.00
N SER A 35 12.39 -4.96 -0.63
CA SER A 35 12.79 -6.36 -0.74
C SER A 35 12.01 -7.22 0.26
N ARG A 36 11.85 -8.51 -0.04
CA ARG A 36 11.23 -9.46 0.89
C ARG A 36 11.96 -9.50 2.22
N GLN A 37 13.29 -9.37 2.21
CA GLN A 37 14.10 -9.41 3.41
C GLN A 37 13.83 -8.18 4.28
N ASP A 38 13.88 -6.98 3.70
CA ASP A 38 13.65 -5.72 4.44
C ASP A 38 12.25 -5.67 5.03
N PHE A 39 11.25 -6.16 4.29
CA PHE A 39 9.88 -6.25 4.80
C PHE A 39 9.78 -7.19 5.99
N ILE A 40 10.41 -8.38 5.92
CA ILE A 40 10.39 -9.35 7.03
C ILE A 40 11.13 -8.79 8.24
N ASP A 41 12.28 -8.16 8.05
CA ASP A 41 13.07 -7.59 9.14
C ASP A 41 12.30 -6.44 9.81
N SER A 42 11.66 -5.58 9.01
CA SER A 42 10.75 -4.53 9.51
C SER A 42 9.56 -5.13 10.27
N LEU A 43 8.92 -6.17 9.72
CA LEU A 43 7.79 -6.85 10.36
C LEU A 43 8.18 -7.51 11.69
N VAL A 44 9.35 -8.16 11.76
CA VAL A 44 9.86 -8.78 12.99
C VAL A 44 10.21 -7.72 14.04
N SER A 45 10.86 -6.63 13.62
CA SER A 45 11.18 -5.50 14.50
C SER A 45 9.90 -4.88 15.08
N ASP A 46 8.93 -4.60 14.21
CA ASP A 46 7.63 -4.04 14.57
C ASP A 46 6.85 -4.97 15.50
N ALA A 47 6.82 -6.28 15.21
CA ALA A 47 6.18 -7.27 16.07
C ALA A 47 6.82 -7.35 17.46
N ARG A 48 8.16 -7.24 17.56
CA ARG A 48 8.88 -7.20 18.85
C ARG A 48 8.53 -5.95 19.64
N PHE A 49 8.51 -4.80 18.99
CA PHE A 49 8.15 -3.53 19.63
C PHE A 49 6.70 -3.53 20.15
N ASN A 50 5.78 -4.16 19.41
CA ASN A 50 4.39 -4.32 19.84
C ASN A 50 4.17 -5.46 20.86
N ALA A 51 5.15 -6.37 21.04
CA ALA A 51 4.98 -7.57 21.86
C ALA A 51 5.16 -7.35 23.37
N ASP A 52 5.73 -6.22 23.80
CA ASP A 52 6.12 -5.97 25.18
C ASP A 52 4.95 -5.62 26.15
N ALA A 53 3.68 -5.66 25.71
CA ALA A 53 2.54 -5.37 26.59
C ALA A 53 1.51 -6.51 26.80
N SER A 54 1.30 -7.44 25.86
CA SER A 54 0.21 -8.45 26.00
C SER A 54 0.24 -9.64 25.00
N ALA A 55 1.32 -9.84 24.23
CA ALA A 55 1.18 -10.40 22.88
C ALA A 55 1.22 -11.94 22.71
N ARG A 56 1.67 -12.73 23.70
CA ARG A 56 1.94 -14.17 23.47
C ARG A 56 0.68 -15.03 23.27
N ASP A 57 -0.39 -14.79 24.03
CA ASP A 57 -1.64 -15.57 23.90
C ASP A 57 -2.52 -15.11 22.74
N THR A 58 -2.50 -13.81 22.41
CA THR A 58 -3.23 -13.28 21.23
C THR A 58 -2.57 -13.70 19.91
N LEU A 59 -1.26 -13.93 19.90
CA LEU A 59 -0.50 -14.37 18.74
C LEU A 59 -0.95 -15.74 18.24
N LEU A 60 -1.23 -16.70 19.12
CA LEU A 60 -1.58 -18.08 18.76
C LEU A 60 -3.02 -18.23 18.24
N THR A 61 -3.96 -17.46 18.76
CA THR A 61 -5.36 -17.48 18.26
C THR A 61 -5.50 -16.66 16.97
N LYS A 62 -4.81 -15.51 16.86
CA LYS A 62 -4.77 -14.70 15.62
C LYS A 62 -4.03 -15.40 14.49
N THR A 63 -2.97 -16.17 14.77
CA THR A 63 -2.25 -16.93 13.73
C THR A 63 -3.12 -17.99 13.05
N SER A 64 -4.06 -18.65 13.75
CA SER A 64 -4.96 -19.63 13.11
C SER A 64 -5.94 -18.96 12.15
N ALA A 65 -6.56 -17.84 12.56
CA ALA A 65 -7.39 -17.03 11.67
C ALA A 65 -6.55 -16.45 10.51
N GLN A 66 -5.38 -15.88 10.81
CA GLN A 66 -4.41 -15.37 9.82
C GLN A 66 -3.96 -16.42 8.81
N VAL A 67 -3.78 -17.68 9.19
CA VAL A 67 -3.35 -18.75 8.27
C VAL A 67 -4.49 -19.17 7.34
N SER A 68 -5.75 -19.08 7.77
CA SER A 68 -6.91 -19.29 6.90
C SER A 68 -7.12 -18.10 5.95
N THR A 69 -6.93 -16.88 6.46
CA THR A 69 -7.11 -15.63 5.73
C THR A 69 -5.96 -15.32 4.75
N SER A 70 -4.72 -15.67 5.11
CA SER A 70 -3.51 -15.54 4.27
C SER A 70 -3.63 -16.27 2.94
N ARG A 71 -4.39 -17.38 2.89
CA ARG A 71 -4.65 -18.11 1.64
C ARG A 71 -5.29 -17.25 0.58
N HIS A 72 -5.95 -16.16 0.97
CA HIS A 72 -6.72 -15.27 0.11
C HIS A 72 -6.07 -13.91 -0.15
N THR A 73 -4.83 -13.75 0.30
CA THR A 73 -4.03 -12.55 0.08
C THR A 73 -2.84 -12.86 -0.80
N ARG A 74 -2.79 -12.25 -2.00
CA ARG A 74 -1.63 -12.35 -2.88
C ARG A 74 -0.64 -11.26 -2.51
N THR A 75 0.60 -11.62 -2.19
CA THR A 75 1.67 -10.64 -1.93
C THR A 75 2.73 -10.70 -3.03
N VAL A 76 3.08 -9.54 -3.59
CA VAL A 76 4.14 -9.38 -4.59
C VAL A 76 5.16 -8.37 -4.05
N PHE A 77 6.46 -8.69 -4.16
CA PHE A 77 7.54 -7.77 -3.77
C PHE A 77 8.08 -7.04 -4.99
N ALA A 78 8.20 -5.72 -4.87
CA ALA A 78 8.58 -4.82 -5.95
C ALA A 78 9.64 -3.81 -5.47
N PRO A 79 10.90 -4.23 -5.27
CA PRO A 79 11.93 -3.41 -4.64
C PRO A 79 12.40 -2.21 -5.50
N THR A 80 11.92 -2.07 -6.73
CA THR A 80 12.22 -0.91 -7.58
C THR A 80 10.97 -0.46 -8.33
N VAL A 81 10.97 0.78 -8.83
CA VAL A 81 9.86 1.34 -9.64
C VAL A 81 9.58 0.46 -10.87
N SER A 82 10.61 -0.10 -11.51
CA SER A 82 10.44 -1.03 -12.63
C SER A 82 9.73 -2.31 -12.21
N HIS A 83 10.07 -2.88 -11.04
CA HIS A 83 9.36 -4.05 -10.52
C HIS A 83 7.90 -3.72 -10.20
N LEU A 84 7.62 -2.55 -9.62
CA LEU A 84 6.27 -2.10 -9.31
C LEU A 84 5.43 -2.03 -10.59
N ARG A 85 5.91 -1.32 -11.61
CA ARG A 85 5.19 -1.18 -12.88
C ARG A 85 5.02 -2.51 -13.61
N ALA A 86 6.03 -3.38 -13.58
CA ALA A 86 5.93 -4.72 -14.16
C ALA A 86 4.85 -5.55 -13.44
N ALA A 87 4.85 -5.56 -12.10
CA ALA A 87 3.86 -6.29 -11.31
C ALA A 87 2.42 -5.81 -11.58
N LEU A 88 2.22 -4.48 -11.68
CA LEU A 88 0.92 -3.90 -12.00
C LEU A 88 0.45 -4.26 -13.42
N THR A 89 1.38 -4.33 -14.37
CA THR A 89 1.08 -4.69 -15.77
C THR A 89 0.67 -6.16 -15.90
N THR A 90 1.37 -7.06 -15.21
CA THR A 90 1.11 -8.51 -15.26
C THR A 90 -0.05 -8.95 -14.37
N LEU A 91 -0.54 -8.09 -13.47
CA LEU A 91 -1.63 -8.43 -12.55
C LEU A 91 -2.90 -8.84 -13.32
N CYS A 92 -3.31 -10.09 -13.17
CA CYS A 92 -4.47 -10.66 -13.85
C CYS A 92 -5.52 -11.21 -12.86
N PRO A 93 -6.82 -11.21 -13.22
CA PRO A 93 -7.87 -11.66 -12.32
C PRO A 93 -7.77 -13.15 -11.98
N SER A 94 -7.27 -13.97 -12.91
CA SER A 94 -7.07 -15.41 -12.70
C SER A 94 -6.02 -15.74 -11.63
N GLU A 95 -5.16 -14.78 -11.28
CA GLU A 95 -4.16 -14.93 -10.24
C GLU A 95 -4.65 -14.47 -8.86
N THR A 96 -5.83 -13.84 -8.80
CA THR A 96 -6.46 -13.46 -7.54
C THR A 96 -7.04 -14.71 -6.88
N VAL A 97 -6.77 -14.88 -5.59
CA VAL A 97 -7.21 -16.09 -4.88
C VAL A 97 -8.74 -16.14 -4.89
N LYS A 98 -9.32 -17.28 -5.27
CA LYS A 98 -10.78 -17.47 -5.17
C LYS A 98 -11.25 -17.23 -3.75
N ALA A 99 -12.28 -16.40 -3.56
CA ALA A 99 -12.86 -16.12 -2.25
C ALA A 99 -13.24 -17.43 -1.51
N PRO A 100 -13.16 -17.46 -0.16
CA PRO A 100 -13.56 -18.62 0.61
C PRO A 100 -15.03 -18.98 0.34
N PRO A 101 -15.39 -20.27 0.21
CA PRO A 101 -16.74 -20.70 -0.16
C PRO A 101 -17.84 -20.36 0.89
N ASN A 102 -17.47 -19.91 2.09
CA ASN A 102 -18.38 -19.61 3.21
C ASN A 102 -18.27 -18.16 3.71
N GLU A 103 -17.72 -17.22 2.94
CA GLU A 103 -17.91 -15.81 3.32
C GLU A 103 -19.36 -15.43 3.04
N ASP A 104 -20.15 -15.39 4.11
CA ASP A 104 -21.45 -14.73 4.11
C ASP A 104 -21.32 -13.39 3.40
N ASP A 105 -22.34 -13.06 2.62
CA ASP A 105 -22.50 -11.86 1.81
C ASP A 105 -22.69 -10.63 2.71
N ASN A 106 -21.77 -10.44 3.68
CA ASN A 106 -21.85 -9.42 4.69
C ASN A 106 -21.68 -8.08 3.96
N PRO A 107 -22.73 -7.24 3.91
CA PRO A 107 -22.67 -5.96 3.23
C PRO A 107 -21.72 -4.96 3.93
N ALA A 108 -21.25 -5.28 5.15
CA ALA A 108 -20.34 -4.43 5.92
C ALA A 108 -18.85 -4.55 5.54
N LYS A 109 -18.41 -5.61 4.85
CA LYS A 109 -17.00 -5.72 4.43
C LYS A 109 -16.78 -5.01 3.09
N GLU A 110 -15.72 -4.23 3.00
CA GLU A 110 -15.42 -3.41 1.82
C GLU A 110 -14.96 -4.22 0.61
N GLU A 111 -15.02 -3.61 -0.58
CA GLU A 111 -14.59 -4.20 -1.86
C GLU A 111 -13.15 -4.77 -1.81
N PRO A 112 -12.86 -5.84 -2.57
CA PRO A 112 -11.52 -6.42 -2.66
C PRO A 112 -10.49 -5.39 -3.12
N LEU A 113 -9.29 -5.43 -2.54
CA LEU A 113 -8.34 -4.33 -2.56
C LEU A 113 -7.04 -4.70 -3.28
N LEU A 114 -6.52 -3.78 -4.10
CA LEU A 114 -5.13 -3.72 -4.54
C LEU A 114 -4.40 -2.66 -3.72
N VAL A 115 -3.53 -3.11 -2.82
CA VAL A 115 -2.75 -2.23 -1.94
C VAL A 115 -1.33 -2.14 -2.44
N VAL A 116 -0.80 -0.93 -2.55
CA VAL A 116 0.63 -0.68 -2.72
C VAL A 116 1.20 -0.11 -1.43
N TYR A 117 2.15 -0.84 -0.83
CA TYR A 117 2.82 -0.47 0.41
C TYR A 117 4.23 0.06 0.14
N GLY A 118 4.56 1.26 0.64
CA GLY A 118 5.88 1.89 0.44
C GLY A 118 6.07 2.54 -0.93
N PHE A 119 5.01 3.09 -1.51
CA PHE A 119 5.04 3.68 -2.85
C PHE A 119 5.99 4.88 -2.93
N VAL A 120 6.05 5.70 -1.88
CA VAL A 120 6.95 6.87 -1.84
C VAL A 120 8.41 6.43 -1.75
N ASP A 121 8.71 5.48 -0.86
CA ASP A 121 10.08 5.06 -0.59
C ASP A 121 10.74 4.46 -1.85
N VAL A 122 10.04 3.60 -2.60
CA VAL A 122 10.59 3.00 -3.83
C VAL A 122 10.87 4.03 -4.92
N HIS A 123 10.12 5.14 -4.95
CA HIS A 123 10.40 6.25 -5.84
C HIS A 123 11.58 7.08 -5.34
N ARG A 124 11.69 7.31 -4.02
CA ARG A 124 12.75 8.13 -3.40
C ARG A 124 14.13 7.53 -3.64
N GLU A 125 14.25 6.22 -3.60
CA GLU A 125 15.50 5.48 -3.82
C GLU A 125 15.86 5.33 -5.32
N SER A 126 15.05 5.91 -6.22
CA SER A 126 15.23 5.79 -7.66
C SER A 126 15.59 7.13 -8.31
N ALA A 127 16.23 7.06 -9.48
CA ALA A 127 16.39 8.22 -10.35
C ALA A 127 15.06 8.79 -10.88
N GLU A 128 13.94 8.10 -10.64
CA GLU A 128 12.59 8.53 -11.02
C GLU A 128 11.86 9.33 -9.93
N TRP A 129 12.53 9.72 -8.84
CA TRP A 129 11.97 10.62 -7.83
C TRP A 129 11.53 11.95 -8.44
N SER A 130 10.23 12.05 -8.75
CA SER A 130 9.61 13.21 -9.41
C SER A 130 8.09 13.08 -9.44
N ALA A 131 7.40 14.21 -9.59
CA ALA A 131 5.95 14.24 -9.75
C ALA A 131 5.49 13.48 -11.00
N GLN A 132 6.24 13.58 -12.10
CA GLN A 132 5.97 12.81 -13.31
C GLN A 132 6.08 11.31 -13.06
N GLY A 133 7.19 10.85 -12.48
CA GLY A 133 7.45 9.43 -12.23
C GLY A 133 6.41 8.83 -11.28
N ALA A 134 6.13 9.53 -10.16
CA ALA A 134 5.11 9.14 -9.21
C ALA A 134 3.71 9.14 -9.83
N SER A 135 3.33 10.18 -10.59
CA SER A 135 2.01 10.21 -11.25
C SER A 135 1.83 9.07 -12.25
N THR A 136 2.86 8.67 -12.98
CA THR A 136 2.80 7.53 -13.92
C THR A 136 2.55 6.22 -13.18
N SER A 137 3.28 5.98 -12.09
CA SER A 137 3.08 4.76 -11.29
C SER A 137 1.72 4.76 -10.59
N ALA A 138 1.27 5.91 -10.06
CA ALA A 138 -0.05 6.08 -9.45
C ALA A 138 -1.19 5.75 -10.43
N ALA A 139 -1.10 6.25 -11.67
CA ALA A 139 -2.03 5.91 -12.74
C ALA A 139 -2.07 4.39 -13.00
N ALA A 140 -0.90 3.75 -13.08
CA ALA A 140 -0.79 2.31 -13.29
C ALA A 140 -1.42 1.50 -12.14
N VAL A 141 -1.36 1.99 -10.90
CA VAL A 141 -2.04 1.35 -9.75
C VAL A 141 -3.56 1.41 -9.93
N VAL A 142 -4.10 2.59 -10.24
CA VAL A 142 -5.54 2.78 -10.47
C VAL A 142 -6.03 1.94 -11.64
N GLU A 143 -5.29 1.95 -12.76
CA GLU A 143 -5.60 1.15 -13.94
C GLU A 143 -5.57 -0.36 -13.64
N ALA A 144 -4.52 -0.84 -12.96
CA ALA A 144 -4.40 -2.24 -12.58
C ALA A 144 -5.54 -2.69 -11.66
N ALA A 145 -5.92 -1.86 -10.68
CA ALA A 145 -7.04 -2.16 -9.79
C ALA A 145 -8.37 -2.22 -10.56
N ALA A 146 -8.65 -1.18 -11.36
CA ALA A 146 -9.88 -1.09 -12.15
C ALA A 146 -10.03 -2.27 -13.13
N ARG A 147 -8.93 -2.63 -13.83
CA ARG A 147 -8.89 -3.78 -14.75
C ARG A 147 -9.17 -5.12 -14.05
N ASN A 148 -8.90 -5.22 -12.75
CA ASN A 148 -9.08 -6.43 -11.96
C ASN A 148 -10.34 -6.39 -11.06
N GLY A 149 -11.17 -5.35 -11.15
CA GLY A 149 -12.35 -5.20 -10.28
C GLY A 149 -11.99 -4.99 -8.81
N LEU A 150 -10.79 -4.47 -8.54
CA LEU A 150 -10.30 -4.17 -7.19
C LEU A 150 -10.41 -2.66 -6.94
N ARG A 151 -10.53 -2.27 -5.68
CA ARG A 151 -10.27 -0.88 -5.25
C ARG A 151 -8.77 -0.66 -5.16
N ALA A 152 -8.26 0.48 -5.62
CA ALA A 152 -6.85 0.83 -5.48
C ALA A 152 -6.61 1.52 -4.13
N ALA A 153 -5.50 1.18 -3.46
CA ALA A 153 -5.05 1.88 -2.26
C ALA A 153 -3.53 2.01 -2.20
N ILE A 154 -3.06 3.12 -1.64
CA ILE A 154 -1.65 3.34 -1.28
C ILE A 154 -1.53 3.49 0.23
N VAL A 155 -0.51 2.88 0.82
CA VAL A 155 -0.15 2.98 2.24
C VAL A 155 1.34 3.17 2.37
N GLU A 156 1.76 4.14 3.19
CA GLU A 156 3.18 4.36 3.48
C GLU A 156 3.56 3.81 4.86
N PRO A 157 4.79 3.30 5.02
CA PRO A 157 5.29 2.79 6.31
C PRO A 157 5.49 3.91 7.32
N SER A 158 5.87 5.10 6.85
CA SER A 158 6.34 6.20 7.69
C SER A 158 5.38 7.40 7.64
N PRO A 159 5.09 8.04 8.79
CA PRO A 159 4.32 9.27 8.79
C PRO A 159 5.09 10.38 8.07
N GLY A 160 4.37 11.24 7.36
CA GLY A 160 4.96 12.34 6.59
C GLY A 160 5.41 11.99 5.17
N SER A 161 5.42 10.71 4.78
CA SER A 161 5.79 10.31 3.41
C SER A 161 4.96 10.99 2.33
N TYR A 162 3.67 11.26 2.60
CA TYR A 162 2.81 12.01 1.67
C TYR A 162 3.11 13.51 1.62
N ASP A 163 3.78 14.08 2.61
CA ASP A 163 4.02 15.52 2.70
C ASP A 163 5.40 15.92 2.15
N GLU A 164 6.21 14.93 1.76
CA GLU A 164 7.50 15.15 1.13
C GLU A 164 7.42 15.88 -0.20
N VAL A 165 8.43 16.71 -0.45
CA VAL A 165 8.54 17.55 -1.63
C VAL A 165 9.39 16.87 -2.69
N MET A 166 8.85 16.77 -3.91
CA MET A 166 9.54 16.22 -5.08
C MET A 166 9.57 17.24 -6.23
N PRO A 167 10.62 17.21 -7.08
CA PRO A 167 10.66 18.02 -8.27
C PRO A 167 9.59 17.56 -9.27
N LEU A 168 9.15 18.44 -10.17
CA LEU A 168 8.16 18.06 -11.18
C LEU A 168 8.69 16.99 -12.16
N LEU A 169 9.98 17.08 -12.51
CA LEU A 169 10.62 16.24 -13.54
C LEU A 169 11.78 15.45 -12.94
N ALA A 170 11.95 14.22 -13.42
CA ALA A 170 13.09 13.38 -13.06
C ALA A 170 14.41 14.01 -13.53
N GLY A 171 15.49 13.77 -12.80
CA GLY A 171 16.82 14.33 -13.11
C GLY A 171 16.98 15.82 -12.77
N THR A 172 15.98 16.45 -12.14
CA THR A 172 16.13 17.80 -11.59
C THR A 172 17.24 17.81 -10.54
N MET A 173 18.23 18.70 -10.68
CA MET A 173 19.35 18.75 -9.75
C MET A 173 18.92 19.28 -8.38
N GLN A 174 19.40 18.63 -7.32
CA GLN A 174 19.31 19.16 -5.96
C GLN A 174 20.37 20.25 -5.77
N ARG A 175 20.02 21.27 -5.00
CA ARG A 175 20.89 22.37 -4.59
C ARG A 175 21.66 22.00 -3.33
N ASP A 176 22.70 22.76 -3.04
CA ASP A 176 23.55 22.58 -1.86
C ASP A 176 22.80 22.81 -0.53
N ASP A 177 21.68 23.55 -0.57
CA ASP A 177 20.80 23.79 0.58
C ASP A 177 19.76 22.66 0.81
N GLY A 178 19.81 21.60 0.00
CA GLY A 178 18.84 20.49 0.04
C GLY A 178 17.54 20.77 -0.73
N GLY A 179 17.34 21.97 -1.26
CA GLY A 179 16.23 22.32 -2.15
C GLY A 179 16.42 21.78 -3.57
N TRP A 180 15.40 21.87 -4.41
CA TRP A 180 15.49 21.43 -5.82
C TRP A 180 15.56 22.62 -6.77
N ASN A 181 16.26 22.45 -7.88
CA ASN A 181 16.28 23.44 -8.96
C ASN A 181 14.98 23.40 -9.78
N GLY A 182 14.03 24.26 -9.47
CA GLY A 182 12.83 24.47 -10.29
C GLY A 182 11.56 24.31 -9.49
N ARG A 183 10.49 23.88 -10.17
CA ARG A 183 9.17 23.73 -9.55
C ARG A 183 9.08 22.38 -8.83
N CYS A 184 8.56 22.43 -7.61
CA CYS A 184 8.32 21.26 -6.78
C CYS A 184 6.86 21.21 -6.34
N VAL A 185 6.46 20.02 -5.92
CA VAL A 185 5.13 19.73 -5.37
C VAL A 185 5.26 18.68 -4.28
N THR A 186 4.26 18.58 -3.41
CA THR A 186 4.22 17.48 -2.44
C THR A 186 3.74 16.18 -3.09
N VAL A 187 4.17 15.04 -2.56
CA VAL A 187 3.66 13.71 -2.93
C VAL A 187 2.12 13.70 -2.89
N ARG A 188 1.53 14.21 -1.81
CA ARG A 188 0.08 14.31 -1.60
C ARG A 188 -0.61 15.03 -2.74
N THR A 189 -0.04 16.15 -3.22
CA THR A 189 -0.60 16.91 -4.35
C THR A 189 -0.62 16.09 -5.64
N VAL A 190 0.41 15.26 -5.87
CA VAL A 190 0.49 14.38 -7.04
C VAL A 190 -0.52 13.26 -6.94
N LEU A 191 -0.57 12.59 -5.79
CA LEU A 191 -1.46 11.45 -5.54
C LEU A 191 -2.94 11.87 -5.50
N ALA A 192 -3.27 13.09 -5.03
CA ALA A 192 -4.63 13.62 -4.99
C ALA A 192 -5.31 13.72 -6.37
N ARG A 193 -4.56 13.61 -7.47
CA ARG A 193 -5.12 13.50 -8.82
C ARG A 193 -5.78 12.15 -9.11
N TRP A 194 -5.36 11.13 -8.37
CA TRP A 194 -5.72 9.72 -8.60
C TRP A 194 -6.46 9.11 -7.43
N PHE A 195 -6.16 9.56 -6.21
CA PHE A 195 -6.64 9.00 -4.95
C PHE A 195 -7.31 10.06 -4.09
N THR A 196 -8.35 9.66 -3.36
CA THR A 196 -8.94 10.43 -2.27
C THR A 196 -8.37 9.97 -0.94
N GLU A 197 -8.22 10.84 0.05
CA GLU A 197 -7.83 10.38 1.38
C GLU A 197 -8.96 9.58 2.04
N GLU A 198 -8.59 8.53 2.77
CA GLU A 198 -9.56 7.80 3.58
C GLU A 198 -10.14 8.77 4.60
N ARG A 199 -11.44 9.07 4.47
CA ARG A 199 -12.14 9.81 5.51
C ARG A 199 -12.19 8.91 6.74
N GLU A 200 -11.51 9.33 7.80
CA GLU A 200 -11.73 8.79 9.13
C GLU A 200 -13.24 8.88 9.41
N ALA A 201 -13.89 7.73 9.57
CA ALA A 201 -15.33 7.69 9.77
C ALA A 201 -15.66 8.53 11.02
N PRO A 202 -16.61 9.48 10.95
CA PRO A 202 -16.99 10.26 12.11
C PRO A 202 -17.67 9.34 13.13
N GLY A 203 -16.97 9.00 14.21
CA GLY A 203 -17.58 8.54 15.46
C GLY A 203 -17.13 7.17 15.98
N SER A 204 -16.24 7.21 16.97
CA SER A 204 -16.43 6.46 18.21
C SER A 204 -15.86 7.29 19.35
N SER A 205 -16.61 8.33 19.74
CA SER A 205 -16.45 9.03 21.02
C SER A 205 -16.88 8.14 22.17
#